data_AF-A0A2E3J3L5-F1
#
_entry.id   AF-A0A2E3J3L5-F1
#
_cell.length_a   1.000
_cell.length_b   1.000
_cell.length_c   1.000
_cell.angle_alpha   90.00
_cell.angle_beta   90.00
_cell.angle_gamma   90.00
#
_symmetry.space_group_name_H-M   'P 1'
#
loop_
_entity.id
_entity.type
_entity.pdbx_description
1 polymer ?
#
loop_
_entity_poly.entity_id
_entity_poly.type
_entity_poly.pdbx_seq_one_letter_code
_entity_poly.pdbx_strand_id
1 'polypeptide(L)'
;MPYYTFQYAIGISAANALSERVLSGEIGAADDYLLFLSAGSSNYTMDLFRLAGVDMASPEPVERTFNVLSGLVDKLEQLTLAT
;
A
#
# COMPACT_ATOMS: atom_id res chain seq x y z
N MET A 1 19.05 2.92 -14.78
CA MET A 1 19.47 2.48 -13.43
C MET A 1 19.07 1.03 -13.27
N PRO A 2 20.03 0.10 -13.11
CA PRO A 2 19.69 -1.30 -12.80
C PRO A 2 18.91 -1.34 -11.47
N TYR A 3 17.92 -2.24 -11.37
CA TYR A 3 17.11 -2.44 -10.15
C TYR A 3 16.34 -1.20 -9.65
N TYR A 4 15.95 -0.28 -10.53
CA TYR A 4 15.10 0.85 -10.11
C TYR A 4 13.61 0.56 -10.33
N THR A 5 13.26 -0.07 -11.45
CA THR A 5 11.88 -0.20 -11.91
C THR A 5 10.99 -1.01 -10.96
N PHE A 6 11.56 -1.98 -10.24
CA PHE A 6 10.80 -2.78 -9.27
C PHE A 6 10.23 -1.93 -8.12
N GLN A 7 10.86 -0.78 -7.82
CA GLN A 7 10.42 0.12 -6.77
C GLN A 7 9.03 0.71 -7.04
N TYR A 8 8.61 0.82 -8.31
CA TYR A 8 7.25 1.25 -8.63
C TYR A 8 6.21 0.23 -8.22
N ALA A 9 6.47 -1.06 -8.48
CA ALA A 9 5.58 -2.15 -8.08
C ALA A 9 5.52 -2.30 -6.55
N ILE A 10 6.67 -2.18 -5.88
CA ILE A 10 6.74 -2.19 -4.42
C ILE A 10 6.08 -0.94 -3.82
N GLY A 11 6.25 0.22 -4.44
CA GLY A 11 5.68 1.49 -4.01
C GLY A 11 4.15 1.50 -4.07
N ILE A 12 3.55 1.02 -5.17
CA ILE A 12 2.09 0.89 -5.23
C ILE A 12 1.58 -0.17 -4.23
N SER A 13 2.38 -1.22 -3.98
CA SER A 13 2.02 -2.25 -3.00
C SER A 13 1.97 -1.71 -1.57
N ALA A 14 2.98 -0.92 -1.19
CA ALA A 14 2.97 -0.22 0.07
C ALA A 14 1.81 0.78 0.17
N ALA A 15 1.53 1.53 -0.90
CA ALA A 15 0.44 2.51 -0.91
C ALA A 15 -0.93 1.88 -0.67
N ASN A 16 -1.22 0.74 -1.30
CA ASN A 16 -2.47 0.00 -1.06
C ASN A 16 -2.56 -0.48 0.39
N ALA A 17 -1.51 -1.09 0.93
CA ALA A 17 -1.50 -1.58 2.31
C ALA A 17 -1.68 -0.43 3.33
N LEU A 18 -0.97 0.69 3.16
CA LEU A 18 -1.07 1.86 4.03
C LEU A 18 -2.46 2.51 3.95
N SER A 19 -2.98 2.70 2.73
CA SER A 19 -4.28 3.34 2.53
C SER A 19 -5.42 2.50 3.10
N GLU A 20 -5.36 1.17 3.00
CA GLU A 20 -6.37 0.27 3.56
C GLU A 20 -6.47 0.40 5.09
N ARG A 21 -5.34 0.45 5.80
CA ARG A 21 -5.32 0.69 7.25
C ARG A 21 -6.02 2.00 7.63
N VAL A 22 -5.70 3.08 6.91
CA VAL A 22 -6.30 4.41 7.16
C VAL A 22 -7.80 4.42 6.82
N LEU A 23 -8.19 3.87 5.66
CA LEU A 23 -9.58 3.90 5.18
C LEU A 23 -10.51 2.96 5.95
N SER A 24 -9.97 1.88 6.52
CA SER A 24 -10.72 0.97 7.40
C SER A 24 -10.97 1.54 8.81
N GLY A 25 -10.34 2.66 9.16
CA GLY A 25 -10.46 3.28 10.48
C GLY A 25 -9.71 2.52 11.57
N GLU A 26 -8.66 1.77 11.22
CA GLU A 26 -7.80 1.10 12.19
C GLU A 26 -7.23 2.12 13.20
N ILE A 27 -7.38 1.83 14.49
CA ILE A 27 -6.95 2.73 15.56
C ILE A 27 -5.43 2.95 15.46
N GLY A 28 -5.02 4.21 15.32
CA GLY A 28 -3.60 4.61 15.22
C GLY A 28 -3.04 4.64 13.79
N ALA A 29 -3.72 4.08 12.79
CA ALA A 29 -3.18 4.00 11.43
C ALA A 29 -2.91 5.38 10.79
N ALA A 30 -3.76 6.38 11.08
CA ALA A 30 -3.55 7.74 10.61
C ALA A 30 -2.32 8.40 11.26
N ASP A 31 -2.11 8.17 12.56
CA ASP A 31 -0.96 8.71 13.29
C ASP A 31 0.35 8.05 12.84
N ASP A 32 0.35 6.71 12.66
CA ASP A 32 1.46 5.95 12.08
C ASP A 32 1.85 6.52 10.70
N TYR A 33 0.85 6.78 9.85
CA TYR A 33 1.06 7.33 8.51
C TYR A 33 1.63 8.75 8.54
N LEU A 34 1.13 9.62 9.42
CA LEU A 34 1.69 10.97 9.60
C LEU A 34 3.12 10.93 10.13
N LEU A 35 3.43 10.01 11.04
CA LEU A 35 4.78 9.80 11.55
C LEU A 35 5.73 9.35 10.44
N PHE A 36 5.30 8.38 9.61
CA PHE A 36 6.02 7.94 8.41
C PHE A 36 6.35 9.10 7.46
N LEU A 37 5.36 9.96 7.15
CA LEU A 37 5.59 11.12 6.29
C LEU A 37 6.57 12.12 6.92
N SER A 38 6.46 12.36 8.23
CA SER A 38 7.33 13.29 8.95
C SER A 38 8.79 12.84 9.03
N ALA A 39 9.04 11.52 8.99
CA ALA A 39 10.39 10.95 9.02
C ALA A 39 11.16 11.18 7.70
N GLY A 40 10.47 11.39 6.57
CA GLY A 40 11.11 11.63 5.28
C GLY A 40 12.16 10.55 4.96
N SER A 41 13.39 10.97 4.64
CA SER A 41 14.51 10.06 4.36
C SER A 41 15.46 9.86 5.55
N SER A 42 14.99 10.08 6.78
CA SER A 42 15.85 10.04 7.97
C SER A 42 16.16 8.62 8.46
N ASN A 43 15.52 7.60 7.90
CA ASN A 43 15.66 6.21 8.35
C ASN A 43 15.63 5.23 7.18
N TYR A 44 15.97 3.96 7.44
CA TYR A 44 15.95 2.93 6.42
C TYR A 44 14.52 2.66 5.95
N THR A 45 14.34 2.50 4.63
CA THR A 45 13.02 2.35 4.00
C THR A 45 12.18 1.21 4.59
N MET A 46 12.78 0.06 4.89
CA MET A 46 12.05 -1.07 5.50
C MET A 46 11.57 -0.75 6.91
N ASP A 47 12.34 0.03 7.68
CA ASP A 47 11.96 0.42 9.03
C ASP A 47 10.89 1.51 9.01
N LEU A 48 10.91 2.40 8.01
CA LEU A 48 9.85 3.37 7.77
C LEU A 48 8.51 2.68 7.45
N PHE A 49 8.51 1.63 6.63
CA PHE A 49 7.27 0.88 6.38
C PHE A 49 6.75 0.18 7.64
N ARG A 50 7.64 -0.41 8.45
CA ARG A 50 7.25 -1.02 9.73
C ARG A 50 6.71 0.01 10.72
N LEU A 51 7.31 1.20 10.76
CA LEU A 51 6.82 2.34 11.53
C LEU A 51 5.39 2.73 11.11
N ALA A 52 5.11 2.63 9.82
CA ALA A 52 3.79 2.84 9.24
C ALA A 52 2.89 1.58 9.32
N GLY A 53 3.27 0.59 10.14
CA GLY A 53 2.56 -0.67 10.40
C GLY A 53 2.45 -1.63 9.21
N VAL A 54 3.36 -1.56 8.24
CA VAL A 54 3.39 -2.47 7.08
C VAL A 54 4.74 -3.20 7.01
N ASP A 55 4.72 -4.54 7.00
CA ASP A 55 5.93 -5.34 6.77
C ASP A 55 6.12 -5.68 5.29
N MET A 56 6.96 -4.90 4.62
CA MET A 56 7.30 -5.10 3.21
C MET A 56 8.21 -6.31 2.94
N ALA A 57 8.63 -7.05 3.98
CA ALA A 57 9.34 -8.32 3.81
C ALA A 57 8.38 -9.52 3.64
N SER A 58 7.08 -9.32 3.92
CA SER A 58 6.03 -10.32 3.73
C SER A 58 5.44 -10.25 2.32
N PRO A 59 4.79 -11.32 1.83
CA PRO A 59 4.08 -11.29 0.54
C PRO A 59 2.78 -10.45 0.60
N GLU A 60 2.28 -10.15 1.79
CA GLU A 60 0.97 -9.58 2.05
C GLU A 60 0.69 -8.25 1.30
N PRO A 61 1.62 -7.26 1.22
CA PRO A 61 1.34 -6.00 0.51
C PRO A 61 1.10 -6.20 -1.00
N VAL A 62 1.76 -7.20 -1.58
CA VAL A 62 1.58 -7.54 -3.00
C VAL A 62 0.25 -8.26 -3.21
N GLU A 63 -0.10 -9.22 -2.34
CA GLU A 63 -1.40 -9.90 -2.39
C GLU A 63 -2.56 -8.92 -2.23
N ARG A 64 -2.48 -7.99 -1.26
CA ARG A 64 -3.46 -6.90 -1.09
C ARG A 64 -3.63 -6.06 -2.36
N THR A 65 -2.53 -5.78 -3.06
CA THR A 65 -2.57 -5.00 -4.31
C THR A 65 -3.28 -5.73 -5.43
N PHE A 66 -3.05 -7.04 -5.56
CA PHE A 66 -3.81 -7.84 -6.52
C PHE A 66 -5.29 -7.93 -6.15
N ASN A 67 -5.64 -7.96 -4.86
CA ASN A 67 -7.04 -7.90 -4.42
C ASN A 67 -7.70 -6.57 -4.80
N VAL A 68 -7.00 -5.44 -4.64
CA VAL A 68 -7.50 -4.13 -5.10
C VAL A 68 -7.74 -4.14 -6.60
N LEU A 69 -6.77 -4.64 -7.39
CA LEU A 69 -6.92 -4.76 -8.84
C LEU A 69 -8.12 -5.64 -9.23
N SER A 70 -8.26 -6.80 -8.59
CA SER A 70 -9.39 -7.71 -8.83
C SER A 70 -10.72 -7.00 -8.58
N GLY A 71 -10.87 -6.31 -7.44
CA GLY A 71 -12.10 -5.58 -7.14
C GLY A 71 -12.40 -4.44 -8.11
N LEU A 72 -11.36 -3.80 -8.67
CA LEU A 72 -11.54 -2.79 -9.73
C LEU A 72 -12.02 -3.42 -11.05
N VAL A 73 -11.51 -4.60 -11.41
CA VAL A 73 -11.97 -5.36 -12.57
C VAL A 73 -13.42 -5.80 -12.38
N ASP A 74 -13.77 -6.37 -11.24
CA ASP A 74 -15.14 -6.78 -10.91
C ASP A 74 -16.12 -5.58 -11.01
N LYS A 75 -15.71 -4.42 -10.48
CA LYS A 75 -16.49 -3.18 -10.56
C LYS A 75 -16.68 -2.72 -12.01
N LEU A 76 -15.64 -2.84 -12.84
CA LEU A 76 -15.74 -2.51 -14.26
C LEU A 76 -16.73 -3.42 -14.98
N GLU A 77 -16.65 -4.74 -14.75
CA GLU A 77 -17.58 -5.72 -15.34
C GLU A 77 -19.05 -5.38 -15.01
N GLN A 78 -19.34 -5.11 -13.74
CA GLN A 78 -20.68 -4.71 -13.29
C GLN A 78 -21.20 -3.46 -14.01
N LEU A 79 -20.35 -2.45 -14.20
CA LEU A 79 -20.74 -1.22 -14.90
C LEU A 79 -21.00 -1.46 -16.39
N THR A 80 -20.26 -2.37 -17.02
CA THR A 80 -20.43 -2.69 -18.44
C THR A 80 -21.59 -3.62 -18.75
N LEU A 81 -22.00 -4.48 -17.80
CA LEU A 81 -23.17 -5.35 -17.94
C LEU A 81 -24.50 -4.64 -17.64
N ALA A 82 -24.44 -3.47 -17.00
CA ALA A 82 -25.61 -2.62 -16.70
C ALA A 82 -26.05 -1.71 -17.86
N THR A 83 -25.43 -1.86 -19.05
CA THR A 83 -25.80 -1.18 -20.31
C THR A 83 -26.31 -2.18 -21.31
#